data_AF-A0A7Y2VGE0-F1
#
_entry.id   AF-A0A7Y2VGE0-F1
#
_cell.length_a   1.000
_cell.length_b   1.000
_cell.length_c   1.000
_cell.angle_alpha   90.00
_cell.angle_beta   90.00
_cell.angle_gamma   90.00
#
_symmetry.space_group_name_H-M   'P 1'
#
loop_
_entity.id
_entity.type
_entity.pdbx_description
1 polymer ?
#
loop_
_entity_poly.entity_id
_entity_poly.type
_entity_poly.pdbx_seq_one_letter_code
_entity_poly.pdbx_strand_id
1 'polypeptide(L)'
;MKKLVFNYLFLILAIHYNMQGQDYISSEESNPVKMGWMQGFPPSKDKIVSAIDGSFFKFPALRYSVCHMREFMPTTEVKAATANRYTFKTRLDNAIDKVTFLPTKSSKPMTWRESLAKNYTDGM
;
A
#
# COMPACT_ATOMS: atom_id res chain seq x y z
N MET A 1 -26.48 5.57 40.29
CA MET A 1 -25.00 5.43 40.15
C MET A 1 -24.59 4.23 39.29
N LYS A 2 -25.05 2.99 39.56
CA LYS A 2 -24.63 1.79 38.78
C LYS A 2 -24.92 1.84 37.26
N LYS A 3 -26.08 2.37 36.84
CA LYS A 3 -26.43 2.52 35.40
C LYS A 3 -25.55 3.55 34.67
N LEU A 4 -25.10 4.60 35.37
CA LEU A 4 -24.25 5.65 34.81
C LEU A 4 -22.82 5.14 34.58
N VAL A 5 -22.29 4.35 35.52
CA VAL A 5 -20.98 3.68 35.41
C VAL A 5 -20.99 2.63 34.30
N PHE A 6 -22.07 1.87 34.15
CA PHE A 6 -22.22 0.86 33.09
C PHE A 6 -22.21 1.49 31.68
N ASN A 7 -22.93 2.60 31.48
CA ASN A 7 -22.94 3.31 30.20
C ASN A 7 -21.58 3.95 29.86
N TYR A 8 -20.86 4.46 30.86
CA TYR A 8 -19.51 5.00 30.66
C TYR A 8 -18.50 3.89 30.28
N LEU A 9 -18.62 2.72 30.90
CA LEU A 9 -17.80 1.55 30.57
C LEU A 9 -18.08 1.04 29.15
N PHE A 10 -19.35 1.03 28.72
CA PHE A 10 -19.76 0.66 27.36
C PHE A 10 -19.23 1.65 26.30
N LEU A 11 -19.25 2.95 26.61
CA LEU A 11 -18.72 3.99 25.73
C LEU A 11 -17.19 3.87 25.59
N ILE A 12 -16.47 3.61 26.68
CA ILE A 12 -15.02 3.38 26.66
C ILE A 12 -14.69 2.13 25.84
N LEU A 13 -15.41 1.02 26.03
CA LEU A 13 -15.23 -0.21 25.23
C LEU A 13 -15.47 0.03 23.74
N ALA A 14 -16.52 0.78 23.36
CA ALA A 14 -16.80 1.12 21.96
C ALA A 14 -15.69 1.98 21.33
N ILE A 15 -15.07 2.88 22.08
CA ILE A 15 -13.92 3.68 21.61
C ILE A 15 -12.67 2.79 21.40
N HIS A 16 -12.44 1.79 22.27
CA HIS A 16 -11.34 0.83 22.10
C HIS A 16 -11.50 -0.07 20.86
N TYR A 17 -12.74 -0.51 20.54
CA TYR A 17 -13.01 -1.29 19.32
C TYR A 17 -12.72 -0.49 18.04
N ASN A 18 -13.06 0.80 18.01
CA ASN A 18 -12.77 1.66 16.86
C ASN A 18 -11.28 2.04 16.75
N MET A 19 -10.48 1.75 17.78
CA MET A 19 -9.02 1.93 17.79
C MET A 19 -8.25 0.64 17.44
N GLN A 20 -8.93 -0.43 17.01
CA GLN A 20 -8.23 -1.54 16.38
C GLN A 20 -7.82 -1.07 14.97
N GLY A 21 -6.57 -0.63 14.85
CA GLY A 21 -5.97 -0.28 13.56
C GLY A 21 -6.22 -1.42 12.58
N GLN A 22 -6.61 -1.07 11.36
CA GLN A 22 -6.90 -2.03 10.31
C GLN A 22 -5.71 -3.00 10.17
N ASP A 23 -5.93 -4.29 10.40
CA ASP A 23 -4.89 -5.31 10.28
C ASP A 23 -4.50 -5.43 8.81
N TYR A 24 -3.43 -4.74 8.42
CA TYR A 24 -2.89 -4.81 7.07
C TYR A 24 -1.99 -6.04 6.94
N ILE A 25 -2.35 -6.96 6.03
CA ILE A 25 -1.47 -8.07 5.63
C ILE A 25 -0.15 -7.51 5.09
N SER A 26 0.95 -8.26 5.22
CA SER A 26 2.28 -7.78 4.84
C SER A 26 2.40 -7.41 3.35
N SER A 27 3.47 -6.71 2.99
CA SER A 27 3.79 -6.43 1.57
C SER A 27 3.96 -7.73 0.75
N GLU A 28 4.41 -8.81 1.38
CA GLU A 28 4.55 -10.09 0.69
C GLU A 28 3.19 -10.77 0.47
N GLU A 29 2.31 -10.74 1.46
CA GLU A 29 0.96 -11.34 1.39
C GLU A 29 0.03 -10.53 0.47
N SER A 30 0.19 -9.21 0.42
CA SER A 30 -0.56 -8.34 -0.47
C SER A 30 0.05 -8.19 -1.87
N ASN A 31 1.06 -9.00 -2.21
CA ASN A 31 1.71 -8.93 -3.52
C ASN A 31 0.66 -9.12 -4.65
N PRO A 32 0.49 -8.17 -5.57
CA PRO A 32 -0.56 -8.22 -6.60
C PRO A 32 -0.53 -9.47 -7.48
N VAL A 33 0.67 -9.96 -7.78
CA VAL A 33 0.87 -11.18 -8.60
C VAL A 33 0.40 -12.40 -7.82
N LYS A 34 0.76 -12.50 -6.54
CA LYS A 34 0.31 -13.61 -5.66
C LYS A 34 -1.20 -13.57 -5.41
N MET A 35 -1.75 -12.37 -5.27
CA MET A 35 -3.18 -12.15 -5.08
C MET A 35 -3.98 -12.55 -6.32
N GLY A 36 -3.36 -12.57 -7.51
CA GLY A 36 -3.99 -12.94 -8.77
C GLY A 36 -4.90 -11.87 -9.33
N TRP A 37 -4.70 -10.59 -8.97
CA TRP A 37 -5.55 -9.49 -9.44
C TRP A 37 -5.56 -9.42 -10.96
N MET A 38 -6.77 -9.34 -11.53
CA MET A 38 -7.01 -9.21 -12.97
C MET A 38 -6.37 -10.29 -13.85
N GLN A 39 -5.98 -11.44 -13.28
CA GLN A 39 -5.42 -12.57 -14.02
C GLN A 39 -6.52 -13.54 -14.48
N GLY A 40 -6.33 -14.14 -15.66
CA GLY A 40 -7.30 -15.04 -16.31
C GLY A 40 -8.21 -14.33 -17.30
N PHE A 41 -8.98 -15.10 -18.09
CA PHE A 41 -9.94 -14.55 -19.05
C PHE A 41 -11.24 -15.39 -19.13
N PRO A 42 -12.36 -14.87 -18.57
CA PRO A 42 -12.42 -13.70 -17.70
C PRO A 42 -11.72 -13.97 -16.35
N PRO A 43 -11.19 -12.94 -15.67
CA PRO A 43 -10.76 -13.10 -14.28
C PRO A 43 -11.90 -13.62 -13.41
N SER A 44 -11.58 -14.41 -12.38
CA SER A 44 -12.61 -14.86 -11.44
C SER A 44 -13.20 -13.67 -10.68
N LYS A 45 -14.47 -13.78 -10.26
CA LYS A 45 -15.22 -12.66 -9.68
C LYS A 45 -14.53 -12.01 -8.48
N ASP A 46 -13.85 -12.80 -7.65
CA ASP A 46 -13.11 -12.37 -6.47
C ASP A 46 -11.75 -11.72 -6.80
N LYS A 47 -11.34 -11.75 -8.07
CA LYS A 47 -10.08 -11.19 -8.58
C LYS A 47 -10.29 -10.00 -9.52
N ILE A 48 -11.53 -9.57 -9.69
CA ILE A 48 -11.85 -8.36 -10.45
C ILE A 48 -11.67 -7.14 -9.54
N VAL A 49 -10.78 -6.26 -9.95
CA VAL A 49 -10.63 -4.92 -9.39
C VAL A 49 -11.48 -3.97 -10.24
N SER A 50 -12.23 -3.05 -9.61
CA SER A 50 -13.19 -2.20 -10.32
C SER A 50 -13.13 -0.74 -9.88
N ALA A 51 -13.23 0.16 -10.87
CA ALA A 51 -13.42 1.59 -10.65
C ALA A 51 -14.84 1.93 -10.21
N ILE A 52 -15.84 1.16 -10.68
CA ILE A 52 -17.26 1.45 -10.50
C ILE A 52 -17.67 1.37 -9.02
N ASP A 53 -17.14 0.39 -8.29
CA ASP A 53 -17.43 0.18 -6.86
C ASP A 53 -16.32 0.74 -5.93
N GLY A 54 -15.33 1.42 -6.51
CA GLY A 54 -14.19 2.00 -5.80
C GLY A 54 -13.21 0.98 -5.21
N SER A 55 -13.35 -0.32 -5.51
CA SER A 55 -12.42 -1.37 -5.01
C SER A 55 -10.99 -1.15 -5.49
N PHE A 56 -10.80 -0.53 -6.67
CA PHE A 56 -9.47 -0.23 -7.20
C PHE A 56 -8.60 0.61 -6.26
N PHE A 57 -9.18 1.46 -5.40
CA PHE A 57 -8.41 2.32 -4.50
C PHE A 57 -8.45 1.86 -3.03
N LYS A 58 -8.84 0.60 -2.78
CA LYS A 58 -8.89 0.00 -1.44
C LYS A 58 -7.75 -0.98 -1.25
N PHE A 59 -7.20 -1.06 -0.04
CA PHE A 59 -6.21 -2.08 0.29
C PHE A 59 -6.86 -3.46 0.37
N PRO A 60 -6.24 -4.52 -0.19
CA PRO A 60 -4.94 -4.56 -0.87
C PRO A 60 -4.96 -4.27 -2.39
N ALA A 61 -6.13 -4.12 -3.02
CA ALA A 61 -6.26 -3.94 -4.46
C ALA A 61 -5.53 -2.70 -5.03
N LEU A 62 -5.34 -1.63 -4.25
CA LEU A 62 -4.57 -0.46 -4.69
C LEU A 62 -3.13 -0.80 -5.08
N ARG A 63 -2.55 -1.87 -4.52
CA ARG A 63 -1.21 -2.33 -4.87
C ARG A 63 -1.10 -2.82 -6.31
N TYR A 64 -2.21 -3.31 -6.87
CA TYR A 64 -2.31 -3.58 -8.30
C TYR A 64 -2.62 -2.28 -9.05
N SER A 65 -3.69 -1.60 -8.67
CA SER A 65 -4.32 -0.60 -9.53
C SER A 65 -3.42 0.60 -9.80
N VAL A 66 -2.67 1.11 -8.82
CA VAL A 66 -1.84 2.33 -8.99
C VAL A 66 -0.75 2.11 -10.05
N CYS A 67 -0.23 0.89 -10.17
CA CYS A 67 0.70 0.50 -11.23
C CYS A 67 0.02 0.18 -12.58
N HIS A 68 -1.31 0.03 -12.61
CA HIS A 68 -2.12 -0.39 -13.77
C HIS A 68 -3.26 0.59 -14.08
N MET A 69 -3.10 1.87 -13.73
CA MET A 69 -4.22 2.81 -13.70
C MET A 69 -4.91 3.04 -15.07
N ARG A 70 -4.18 2.76 -16.16
CA ARG A 70 -4.70 2.83 -17.54
C ARG A 70 -5.82 1.83 -17.84
N GLU A 71 -5.98 0.79 -17.02
CA GLU A 71 -7.03 -0.22 -17.16
C GLU A 71 -8.36 0.21 -16.55
N PHE A 72 -8.36 1.23 -15.68
CA PHE A 72 -9.52 1.60 -14.87
C PHE A 72 -10.22 2.87 -15.35
N MET A 73 -9.51 3.74 -16.08
CA MET A 73 -9.99 5.05 -16.48
C MET A 73 -9.51 5.41 -17.90
N PRO A 74 -10.21 6.31 -18.62
CA PRO A 74 -9.69 6.87 -19.86
C PRO A 74 -8.32 7.52 -19.63
N THR A 75 -7.33 7.17 -20.46
CA THR A 75 -6.00 7.76 -20.40
C THR A 75 -5.56 8.22 -21.78
N THR A 76 -4.68 9.21 -21.80
CA THR A 76 -3.94 9.62 -23.00
C THR A 76 -2.47 9.27 -22.83
N GLU A 77 -1.76 9.08 -23.92
CA GLU A 77 -0.31 8.90 -23.89
C GLU A 77 0.38 10.27 -23.85
N VAL A 78 1.31 10.45 -22.92
CA VAL A 78 2.23 11.61 -22.93
C VAL A 78 3.57 11.12 -23.49
N LYS A 79 3.88 11.51 -24.73
CA LYS A 79 5.10 11.09 -25.42
C LYS A 79 6.34 11.61 -24.71
N ALA A 80 7.31 10.72 -24.47
CA ALA A 80 8.63 11.11 -23.99
C ALA A 80 9.44 11.79 -25.11
N ALA A 81 10.45 12.59 -24.73
CA ALA A 81 11.38 13.19 -25.69
C ALA A 81 12.08 12.09 -26.53
N THR A 82 12.19 12.30 -27.84
CA THR A 82 12.86 11.35 -28.76
C THR A 82 14.35 11.63 -28.91
N ALA A 83 14.79 12.85 -28.58
CA ALA A 83 16.18 13.29 -28.60
C ALA A 83 16.52 14.05 -27.30
N ASN A 84 17.80 14.28 -27.04
CA ASN A 84 18.31 15.04 -25.88
C ASN A 84 17.82 14.52 -24.52
N ARG A 85 17.65 13.20 -24.38
CA ARG A 85 17.30 12.58 -23.10
C ARG A 85 18.45 12.77 -22.12
N TYR A 86 18.12 13.20 -20.91
CA TYR A 86 19.09 13.28 -19.83
C TYR A 86 19.53 11.88 -19.42
N THR A 87 20.84 11.67 -19.32
CA THR A 87 21.42 10.45 -18.75
C THR A 87 21.93 10.77 -17.35
N PHE A 88 21.40 10.06 -16.35
CA PHE A 88 21.90 10.18 -15.00
C PHE A 88 23.32 9.63 -14.91
N LYS A 89 24.25 10.45 -14.40
CA LYS A 89 25.54 9.94 -13.91
C LYS A 89 25.25 9.13 -12.66
N THR A 90 25.65 7.86 -12.64
CA THR A 90 25.38 6.96 -11.53
C THR A 90 26.64 6.69 -10.72
N ARG A 91 26.48 6.59 -9.40
CA ARG A 91 27.46 6.06 -8.46
C ARG A 91 26.67 5.29 -7.41
N LEU A 92 26.31 4.06 -7.75
CA LEU A 92 25.48 3.22 -6.89
C LEU A 92 26.25 2.86 -5.62
N ASP A 93 25.57 2.95 -4.48
CA ASP A 93 26.12 2.54 -3.18
C ASP A 93 25.38 1.28 -2.71
N ASN A 94 26.07 0.14 -2.75
CA ASN A 94 25.51 -1.13 -2.30
C ASN A 94 25.29 -1.19 -0.78
N ALA A 95 25.79 -0.20 -0.02
CA ALA A 95 25.54 -0.09 1.41
C ALA A 95 24.20 0.58 1.75
N ILE A 96 23.48 1.15 0.76
CA ILE A 96 22.22 1.87 1.01
C ILE A 96 21.19 1.03 1.79
N ASP A 97 21.10 -0.26 1.48
CA ASP A 97 20.19 -1.21 2.13
C ASP A 97 20.41 -1.35 3.63
N LYS A 98 21.63 -1.08 4.09
CA LYS A 98 22.05 -1.22 5.49
C LYS A 98 21.93 0.09 6.26
N VAL A 99 21.61 1.21 5.60
CA VAL A 99 21.42 2.49 6.28
C VAL A 99 20.33 2.35 7.32
N THR A 100 20.67 2.61 8.59
CA THR A 100 19.76 2.47 9.73
C THR A 100 19.21 3.82 10.16
N PHE A 101 17.94 3.87 10.53
CA PHE A 101 17.30 5.06 11.08
C PHE A 101 16.21 4.69 12.09
N LEU A 102 15.78 5.69 12.88
CA LEU A 102 14.60 5.58 13.74
C LEU A 102 13.40 6.17 13.01
N PRO A 103 12.37 5.38 12.68
CA PRO A 103 11.15 5.92 12.08
C PRO A 103 10.46 6.92 13.01
N THR A 104 9.80 7.91 12.42
CA THR A 104 8.96 8.85 13.15
C THR A 104 7.94 8.10 14.00
N LYS A 105 7.84 8.44 15.30
CA LYS A 105 6.97 7.78 16.29
C LYS A 105 7.31 6.30 16.59
N SER A 106 8.51 5.83 16.25
CA SER A 106 9.02 4.51 16.62
C SER A 106 10.27 4.63 17.50
N SER A 107 10.38 3.74 18.50
CA SER A 107 11.61 3.53 19.27
C SER A 107 12.48 2.39 18.72
N LYS A 108 11.95 1.60 17.77
CA LYS A 108 12.67 0.50 17.13
C LYS A 108 13.34 0.99 15.86
N PRO A 109 14.68 0.85 15.71
CA PRO A 109 15.36 1.19 14.47
C PRO A 109 14.99 0.20 13.36
N MET A 110 15.12 0.65 12.11
CA MET A 110 15.05 -0.20 10.93
C MET A 110 16.08 0.22 9.90
N THR A 111 16.37 -0.68 8.99
CA THR A 111 17.16 -0.41 7.79
C THR A 111 16.31 0.23 6.69
N TRP A 112 16.98 0.92 5.76
CA TRP A 112 16.37 1.39 4.52
C TRP A 112 15.59 0.28 3.80
N ARG A 113 16.20 -0.90 3.63
CA ARG A 113 15.58 -2.04 2.95
C ARG A 113 14.29 -2.51 3.64
N GLU A 114 14.29 -2.62 4.97
CA GLU A 114 13.10 -3.00 5.75
C GLU A 114 11.99 -1.95 5.62
N SER A 115 12.35 -0.66 5.53
CA SER A 115 11.37 0.41 5.40
C SER A 115 10.56 0.33 4.12
N LEU A 116 11.16 -0.11 3.00
CA LEU A 116 10.46 -0.27 1.72
C LEU A 116 9.35 -1.31 1.83
N ALA A 117 9.66 -2.46 2.45
CA ALA A 117 8.66 -3.51 2.68
C ALA A 117 7.59 -3.08 3.70
N LYS A 118 7.99 -2.37 4.76
CA LYS A 118 7.07 -1.88 5.81
C LYS A 118 6.04 -0.87 5.27
N ASN A 119 6.38 -0.15 4.20
CA ASN A 119 5.54 0.87 3.59
C ASN A 119 4.95 0.47 2.24
N TYR A 120 5.01 -0.82 1.85
CA TYR A 120 4.46 -1.31 0.57
C TYR A 120 5.02 -0.56 -0.65
N THR A 121 6.30 -0.17 -0.62
CA THR A 121 6.91 0.66 -1.66
C THR A 121 7.10 -0.09 -2.98
N ASP A 122 6.55 0.47 -4.07
CA ASP A 122 6.66 -0.10 -5.42
C ASP A 122 7.77 0.56 -6.28
N GLY A 123 8.22 1.78 -5.93
CA GLY A 123 9.32 2.48 -6.60
C GLY A 123 9.97 3.53 -5.71
N MET A 124 11.30 3.65 -5.77
CA MET A 124 12.13 4.57 -4.98
C MET A 124 13.41 4.93 -5.71
#